data_AF-A0A117MM03-F1
#
_entry.id   AF-A0A117MM03-F1
#
_cell.length_a   1.000
_cell.length_b   1.000
_cell.length_c   1.000
_cell.angle_alpha   90.00
_cell.angle_beta   90.00
_cell.angle_gamma   90.00
#
_symmetry.space_group_name_H-M   'P 1'
#
loop_
_entity.id
_entity.type
_entity.pdbx_description
1 polymer ?
#
loop_
_entity_poly.entity_id
_entity_poly.type
_entity_poly.pdbx_seq_one_letter_code
_entity_poly.pdbx_strand_id
1 'polypeptide(L)'
;MPKRAVTTDKAAPAGGPYSHAVVAGDTIYLAGAVPALPDGSWVTGSFAEQAHAAFRNLAAVAEAAGASLDDAVRVGVYLRDFADFA
;
A
#
# COMPACT_ATOMS: atom_id res chain seq x y z
N MET A 1 -8.65 -21.39 8.78
CA MET A 1 -8.79 -20.08 9.44
C MET A 1 -9.63 -19.16 8.56
N PRO A 2 -10.57 -18.37 9.11
CA PRO A 2 -11.31 -17.40 8.31
C PRO A 2 -10.39 -16.27 7.85
N LYS A 3 -10.61 -15.76 6.63
CA LYS A 3 -9.91 -14.57 6.13
C LYS A 3 -10.29 -13.34 6.96
N ARG A 4 -9.36 -12.40 7.14
CA ARG A 4 -9.60 -11.12 7.82
C ARG A 4 -9.28 -9.96 6.88
N ALA A 5 -10.28 -9.12 6.59
CA ALA A 5 -10.07 -7.86 5.90
C ALA A 5 -9.39 -6.84 6.83
N VAL A 6 -8.49 -6.04 6.27
CA VAL A 6 -7.76 -4.98 6.98
C VAL A 6 -8.13 -3.63 6.36
N THR A 7 -8.46 -2.69 7.22
CA THR A 7 -8.68 -1.28 6.91
C THR A 7 -7.90 -0.44 7.92
N THR A 8 -7.44 0.74 7.51
CA THR A 8 -6.74 1.69 8.38
C THR A 8 -7.01 3.11 7.89
N ASP A 9 -7.08 4.06 8.81
CA ASP A 9 -7.17 5.50 8.57
C ASP A 9 -5.79 6.17 8.42
N LYS A 10 -4.70 5.40 8.56
CA LYS A 10 -3.32 5.89 8.42
C LYS A 10 -2.76 5.80 7.00
N ALA A 11 -3.51 5.18 6.09
CA ALA A 11 -3.17 5.07 4.67
C ALA A 11 -4.25 5.75 3.82
N ALA A 12 -3.94 6.00 2.56
CA ALA A 12 -4.93 6.43 1.58
C ALA A 12 -6.17 5.52 1.59
N PRO A 13 -7.39 6.08 1.47
CA PRO A 13 -8.61 5.29 1.46
C PRO A 13 -8.66 4.35 0.24
N ALA A 14 -9.31 3.20 0.38
CA ALA A 14 -9.58 2.31 -0.73
C ALA A 14 -10.42 3.03 -1.81
N GLY A 15 -9.92 3.07 -3.04
CA GLY A 15 -10.56 3.76 -4.18
C GLY A 15 -11.67 2.95 -4.87
N GLY A 16 -12.16 1.87 -4.25
CA GLY A 16 -13.13 0.95 -4.86
C GLY A 16 -13.57 -0.17 -3.91
N PRO A 17 -14.28 -1.19 -4.41
CA PRO A 17 -14.83 -2.28 -3.59
C PRO A 17 -13.75 -3.31 -3.20
N TYR A 18 -12.71 -2.88 -2.50
CA TYR A 18 -11.61 -3.70 -2.00
C TYR A 18 -11.16 -3.26 -0.60
N SER A 19 -10.44 -4.15 0.10
CA SER A 19 -9.82 -3.85 1.41
C SER A 19 -8.36 -3.48 1.23
N HIS A 20 -7.78 -2.68 2.14
CA HIS A 20 -6.36 -2.34 2.09
C HIS A 20 -5.46 -3.58 2.10
N ALA A 21 -5.81 -4.58 2.90
CA ALA A 21 -5.20 -5.89 2.84
C ALA A 21 -6.20 -6.98 3.25
N VAL A 22 -5.85 -8.23 2.94
CA VAL A 22 -6.52 -9.43 3.44
C VAL A 22 -5.48 -10.37 4.04
N VAL A 23 -5.71 -10.78 5.28
CA VAL A 23 -4.90 -11.80 5.96
C VAL A 23 -5.54 -13.17 5.76
N ALA A 24 -4.75 -14.13 5.27
CA ALA A 24 -5.16 -15.50 5.04
C ALA A 24 -4.08 -16.47 5.57
N GLY A 25 -4.29 -16.97 6.80
CA GLY A 25 -3.23 -17.69 7.53
C GLY A 25 -2.07 -16.74 7.84
N ASP A 26 -0.85 -17.16 7.53
CA ASP A 26 0.38 -16.38 7.78
C ASP A 26 0.77 -15.48 6.59
N THR A 27 -0.07 -15.41 5.55
CA THR A 27 0.17 -14.56 4.38
C THR A 27 -0.75 -13.35 4.38
N ILE A 28 -0.17 -12.17 4.16
CA ILE A 28 -0.86 -10.90 4.03
C ILE A 28 -0.82 -10.47 2.57
N TYR A 29 -2.00 -10.31 1.96
CA TYR A 29 -2.13 -9.76 0.62
C TYR A 29 -2.46 -8.28 0.72
N LEU A 30 -1.50 -7.41 0.41
CA LEU A 30 -1.71 -5.97 0.35
C LEU A 30 -2.28 -5.58 -1.01
N ALA A 31 -3.28 -4.70 -1.02
CA ALA A 31 -3.74 -4.04 -2.24
C ALA A 31 -2.67 -3.08 -2.77
N GLY A 32 -2.75 -2.74 -4.05
CA GLY A 32 -1.88 -1.73 -4.65
C GLY A 32 -2.06 -0.37 -3.96
N ALA A 33 -0.95 0.29 -3.66
CA ALA A 33 -0.94 1.64 -3.10
C ALA A 33 -0.55 2.67 -4.15
N VAL A 34 -1.20 3.83 -4.09
CA VAL A 34 -0.99 4.99 -4.95
C VAL A 34 -0.44 6.16 -4.14
N PRO A 35 0.12 7.21 -4.79
CA PRO A 35 0.62 8.41 -4.10
C PRO A 35 -0.52 9.33 -3.60
N ALA A 36 -1.41 8.79 -2.77
CA ALA A 36 -2.46 9.54 -2.09
C ALA A 36 -2.19 9.60 -0.57
N LEU A 37 -2.75 10.61 0.08
CA LEU A 37 -2.67 10.82 1.52
C LEU A 37 -3.92 10.25 2.22
N PRO A 38 -3.91 10.10 3.56
CA PRO A 38 -5.05 9.57 4.31
C PRO A 38 -6.35 10.38 4.15
N ASP A 39 -6.24 11.67 3.83
CA ASP A 39 -7.39 12.53 3.52
C ASP A 39 -7.92 12.37 2.09
N GLY A 40 -7.31 11.50 1.28
CA GLY A 40 -7.65 11.25 -0.12
C GLY A 40 -7.04 12.23 -1.11
N SER A 41 -6.27 13.22 -0.66
CA SER A 41 -5.55 14.14 -1.54
C SER A 41 -4.34 13.46 -2.20
N TRP A 42 -3.93 13.94 -3.36
CA TRP A 42 -2.83 13.36 -4.13
C TRP A 42 -1.51 14.09 -3.88
N VAL A 43 -0.42 13.32 -3.76
CA VAL A 43 0.94 13.86 -3.81
C VAL A 43 1.30 14.11 -5.27
N THR A 44 1.54 15.38 -5.63
CA THR A 44 1.75 15.83 -7.02
C THR A 44 3.19 16.26 -7.32
N GLY A 45 4.11 16.05 -6.39
CA GLY A 45 5.54 16.36 -6.54
C GLY A 45 6.28 15.41 -7.50
N SER A 46 7.59 15.32 -7.29
CA SER A 46 8.49 14.41 -8.02
C SER A 46 8.07 12.93 -7.92
N PHE A 47 8.56 12.11 -8.87
CA PHE A 47 8.34 10.66 -8.81
C PHE A 47 8.82 10.06 -7.48
N ALA A 48 9.97 10.50 -6.95
CA ALA A 48 10.47 10.06 -5.66
C ALA A 48 9.47 10.35 -4.52
N GLU A 49 8.91 11.57 -4.46
CA GLU A 49 7.90 11.93 -3.46
C GLU A 49 6.62 11.07 -3.59
N GLN A 50 6.20 10.80 -4.83
CA GLN A 50 5.07 9.91 -5.11
C GLN A 50 5.36 8.46 -4.69
N ALA A 51 6.53 7.92 -5.03
CA ALA A 51 6.95 6.58 -4.66
C ALA A 51 7.02 6.43 -3.13
N HIS A 52 7.63 7.39 -2.44
CA HIS A 52 7.65 7.42 -0.98
C HIS A 52 6.24 7.48 -0.37
N ALA A 53 5.31 8.24 -0.96
CA ALA A 53 3.93 8.26 -0.49
C ALA A 53 3.23 6.89 -0.66
N ALA A 54 3.40 6.23 -1.80
CA ALA A 54 2.86 4.89 -2.03
C ALA A 54 3.44 3.86 -1.04
N PHE A 55 4.74 3.89 -0.78
CA PHE A 55 5.37 2.98 0.19
C PHE A 55 4.99 3.29 1.64
N ARG A 56 4.77 4.56 2.02
CA ARG A 56 4.22 4.90 3.34
C ARG A 56 2.81 4.33 3.53
N ASN A 57 1.98 4.34 2.50
CA ASN A 57 0.67 3.71 2.54
C ASN A 57 0.79 2.19 2.74
N LEU A 58 1.67 1.51 1.98
CA LEU A 58 1.91 0.07 2.15
C LEU A 58 2.40 -0.26 3.56
N ALA A 59 3.32 0.52 4.11
CA ALA A 59 3.83 0.35 5.46
C ALA A 59 2.70 0.48 6.51
N ALA A 60 1.90 1.54 6.44
CA ALA A 60 0.78 1.74 7.35
C ALA A 60 -0.26 0.60 7.28
N VAL A 61 -0.49 0.04 6.09
CA VAL A 61 -1.38 -1.11 5.90
C VAL A 61 -0.77 -2.40 6.44
N ALA A 62 0.53 -2.63 6.24
CA ALA A 62 1.26 -3.77 6.81
C ALA A 62 1.21 -3.73 8.35
N GLU A 63 1.47 -2.56 8.94
CA GLU A 63 1.38 -2.34 10.39
C GLU A 63 -0.02 -2.64 10.92
N ALA A 64 -1.07 -2.15 10.24
CA ALA A 64 -2.46 -2.45 10.59
C ALA A 64 -2.83 -3.94 10.45
N ALA A 65 -2.11 -4.68 9.60
CA ALA A 65 -2.25 -6.12 9.46
C ALA A 65 -1.49 -6.91 10.54
N GLY A 66 -0.56 -6.27 11.27
CA GLY A 66 0.30 -6.87 12.29
C GLY A 66 1.69 -7.27 11.80
N ALA A 67 2.18 -6.66 10.73
CA ALA A 67 3.48 -6.93 10.10
C ALA A 67 4.20 -5.63 9.71
N SER A 68 5.32 -5.75 9.00
CA SER A 68 6.09 -4.65 8.45
C SER A 68 6.44 -4.92 6.98
N LEU A 69 7.02 -3.93 6.28
CA LEU A 69 7.56 -4.16 4.95
C LEU A 69 8.85 -5.00 4.96
N ASP A 70 9.52 -5.15 6.10
CA ASP A 70 10.68 -6.04 6.24
C ASP A 70 10.27 -7.53 6.14
N ASP A 71 8.99 -7.83 6.37
CA ASP A 71 8.41 -9.16 6.18
C ASP A 71 8.03 -9.46 4.71
N ALA A 72 8.23 -8.51 3.79
CA ALA A 72 7.80 -8.64 2.41
C ALA A 72 8.64 -9.66 1.63
N VAL A 73 8.00 -10.74 1.20
CA VAL A 73 8.61 -11.77 0.34
C VAL A 73 8.52 -11.47 -1.16
N ARG A 74 7.63 -10.55 -1.56
CA ARG A 74 7.45 -10.11 -2.95
C ARG A 74 6.84 -8.70 -2.99
N VAL A 75 7.39 -7.84 -3.84
CA VAL A 75 6.83 -6.52 -4.15
C VAL A 75 6.60 -6.41 -5.66
N GLY A 76 5.41 -5.97 -6.07
CA GLY A 76 5.08 -5.66 -7.46
C GLY A 76 4.95 -4.16 -7.64
N VAL A 77 5.73 -3.56 -8.54
CA VAL A 77 5.71 -2.13 -8.85
C VAL A 77 5.27 -1.94 -10.29
N TYR A 78 4.30 -1.05 -10.51
CA TYR A 78 3.83 -0.66 -11.84
C TYR A 78 4.20 0.80 -12.07
N LEU A 79 5.03 1.05 -13.08
CA LEU A 79 5.48 2.39 -13.45
C LEU A 79 4.69 2.88 -14.67
N ARG A 80 4.44 4.20 -14.73
CA ARG A 80 3.84 4.83 -15.93
C ARG A 80 4.88 5.06 -17.02
N ASP A 81 6.09 5.42 -16.61
CA ASP A 81 7.26 5.57 -17.47
C ASP A 81 8.37 4.68 -16.91
N PHE A 82 9.01 3.90 -17.77
CA PHE A 82 10.13 3.05 -17.35
C PHE A 82 11.40 3.86 -17.06
N ALA A 83 11.48 5.11 -17.50
CA ALA A 83 12.55 6.02 -17.13
C ALA A 83 12.64 6.24 -15.61
N ASP A 84 11.52 6.11 -14.89
CA ASP A 84 11.46 6.23 -13.42
C ASP A 84 12.06 5.01 -12.67
N PHE A 85 12.52 3.97 -13.39
CA PHE A 85 13.16 2.80 -12.77
C PHE A 85 14.61 3.05 -12.34
N ALA A 86 15.27 4.03 -12.96
CA ALA A 86 16.71 4.25 -12.87
C ALA A 86 17.17 4.88 -11.54
#